data_AF-A0A351FQ74-F1
#
_entry.id   AF-A0A351FQ74-F1
#
_cell.length_a   1.000
_cell.length_b   1.000
_cell.length_c   1.000
_cell.angle_alpha   90.00
_cell.angle_beta   90.00
_cell.angle_gamma   90.00
#
_symmetry.space_group_name_H-M   'P 1'
#
loop_
_entity.id
_entity.type
_entity.pdbx_description
1 polymer ?
#
loop_
_entity_poly.entity_id
_entity_poly.type
_entity_poly.pdbx_seq_one_letter_code
_entity_poly.pdbx_strand_id
1 'polypeptide(L)'
;MLMACSAFLVALPLLWLRRRQLAGTTLGSMWWWWVAMLSALGGVELYLAVTVLESETVGVALRFAAASLSFCPTMSVLGAKRPQDKAWNFIVLSLWVVVALPALEAVTLHMDQPMELSTARSWFLLVLVVVCLANRLGTRGAWAALVFAGGQVLLLVPYLPLGVGGYLAPWPTGGLVLLVASVGVDVAGSRWRRQDRHGWDQLWLEFRDTFGTLWALRVAERINAAAAICDWDLRLTWRGFRVAEQDATPSEATAVPWDAATEQTLRTTTVNLLRRFVTREWIDARLPVARDLEAETQATETSGLFHGEQE
;
A
#
# COMPACT_ATOMS: atom_id res chain seq x y z
N MET A 1 -7.78 28.19 -2.95
CA MET A 1 -6.49 28.50 -2.29
C MET A 1 -6.43 28.04 -0.83
N LEU A 2 -7.22 28.60 0.11
CA LEU A 2 -7.14 28.27 1.55
C LEU A 2 -7.27 26.76 1.85
N MET A 3 -8.23 26.07 1.22
CA MET A 3 -8.41 24.63 1.38
C MET A 3 -7.19 23.83 0.89
N ALA A 4 -6.60 24.20 -0.25
CA ALA A 4 -5.40 23.53 -0.76
C ALA A 4 -4.23 23.72 0.22
N CYS A 5 -3.95 24.95 0.65
CA CYS A 5 -2.91 25.23 1.64
C CYS A 5 -3.11 24.45 2.94
N SER A 6 -4.35 24.37 3.45
CA SER A 6 -4.66 23.58 4.65
C SER A 6 -4.41 22.08 4.44
N ALA A 7 -4.75 21.54 3.27
CA ALA A 7 -4.49 20.14 2.92
C ALA A 7 -2.98 19.85 2.88
N PHE A 8 -2.14 20.77 2.37
CA PHE A 8 -0.68 20.63 2.42
C PHE A 8 -0.13 20.61 3.84
N LEU A 9 -0.58 21.56 4.67
CA LEU A 9 -0.14 21.65 6.06
C LEU A 9 -0.46 20.37 6.84
N VAL A 10 -1.61 19.74 6.56
CA VAL A 10 -1.99 18.45 7.14
C VAL A 10 -1.23 17.28 6.50
N ALA A 11 -0.96 17.32 5.20
CA ALA A 11 -0.27 16.24 4.50
C ALA A 11 1.19 16.04 4.95
N LEU A 12 1.92 17.12 5.23
CA LEU A 12 3.33 17.06 5.63
C LEU A 12 3.59 16.16 6.86
N PRO A 13 2.94 16.37 8.03
CA PRO A 13 3.13 15.51 9.20
C PRO A 13 2.65 14.07 8.93
N LEU A 14 1.57 13.88 8.18
CA LEU A 14 1.07 12.55 7.83
C LEU A 14 2.06 11.77 6.96
N LEU A 15 2.64 12.41 5.94
CA LEU A 15 3.67 11.82 5.10
C LEU A 15 4.93 11.49 5.89
N TRP A 16 5.32 12.35 6.83
CA TRP A 16 6.48 12.09 7.68
C TRP A 16 6.25 10.90 8.62
N LEU A 17 5.07 10.82 9.26
CA LEU A 17 4.68 9.66 10.06
C LEU A 17 4.67 8.39 9.21
N ARG A 18 4.14 8.49 7.98
CA ARG A 18 4.12 7.36 7.05
C ARG A 18 5.53 6.94 6.62
N ARG A 19 6.45 7.89 6.42
CA ARG A 19 7.86 7.58 6.10
C ARG A 19 8.51 6.72 7.17
N ARG A 20 8.23 7.03 8.45
CA ARG A 20 8.71 6.25 9.60
C ARG A 20 8.11 4.85 9.63
N GLN A 21 6.83 4.70 9.29
CA GLN A 21 6.18 3.38 9.22
C GLN A 21 6.71 2.50 8.09
N LEU A 22 7.13 3.11 6.98
CA LEU A 22 7.72 2.42 5.83
C LEU A 22 9.24 2.22 5.96
N ALA A 23 9.86 2.66 7.05
CA ALA A 23 11.27 2.43 7.31
C ALA A 23 11.58 0.93 7.35
N GLY A 24 12.68 0.52 6.73
CA GLY A 24 13.01 -0.90 6.57
C GLY A 24 12.25 -1.63 5.46
N THR A 25 11.44 -0.94 4.64
CA THR A 25 10.77 -1.54 3.47
C THR A 25 11.31 -0.96 2.15
N THR A 26 11.05 -1.64 1.04
CA THR A 26 11.33 -1.13 -0.32
C THR A 26 10.35 -0.06 -0.79
N LEU A 27 9.31 0.25 -0.01
CA LEU A 27 8.29 1.25 -0.36
C LEU A 27 8.76 2.70 -0.18
N GLY A 28 10.07 2.93 -0.11
CA GLY A 28 10.64 4.28 -0.14
C GLY A 28 10.29 5.02 -1.44
N SER A 29 10.22 4.31 -2.57
CA SER A 29 9.77 4.88 -3.85
C SER A 29 8.33 5.33 -3.81
N MET A 30 7.42 4.50 -3.26
CA MET A 30 6.01 4.85 -3.07
C MET A 30 5.86 6.16 -2.30
N TRP A 31 6.66 6.36 -1.24
CA TRP A 31 6.64 7.59 -0.47
C TRP A 31 7.06 8.81 -1.30
N TRP A 32 8.11 8.70 -2.11
CA TRP A 32 8.53 9.79 -3.00
C TRP A 32 7.49 10.13 -4.05
N TRP A 33 6.80 9.13 -4.60
CA TRP A 33 5.69 9.38 -5.53
C TRP A 33 4.51 10.07 -4.85
N TRP A 34 4.23 9.77 -3.58
CA TRP A 34 3.23 10.50 -2.79
C TRP A 34 3.59 11.97 -2.63
N VAL A 35 4.87 12.26 -2.32
CA VAL A 35 5.37 13.64 -2.23
C VAL A 35 5.25 14.33 -3.59
N ALA A 36 5.69 13.68 -4.67
CA ALA A 36 5.64 14.25 -6.02
C ALA A 36 4.20 14.56 -6.46
N MET A 37 3.27 13.61 -6.24
CA MET A 37 1.85 13.78 -6.55
C MET A 37 1.24 14.97 -5.80
N LEU A 38 1.42 15.03 -4.47
CA LEU A 38 0.87 16.13 -3.69
C LEU A 38 1.52 17.45 -4.11
N SER A 39 2.84 17.53 -4.17
CA SER A 39 3.54 18.75 -4.60
C SER A 39 3.08 19.24 -5.98
N ALA A 40 2.84 18.34 -6.95
CA ALA A 40 2.32 18.71 -8.26
C ALA A 40 0.89 19.26 -8.18
N LEU A 41 -0.03 18.58 -7.48
CA LEU A 41 -1.41 19.05 -7.32
C LEU A 41 -1.46 20.41 -6.62
N GLY A 42 -0.66 20.61 -5.58
CA GLY A 42 -0.59 21.90 -4.88
C GLY A 42 0.06 22.99 -5.67
N GLY A 43 1.15 22.66 -6.36
CA GLY A 43 1.86 23.58 -7.24
C GLY A 43 0.95 24.09 -8.35
N VAL A 44 0.17 23.22 -8.99
CA VAL A 44 -0.80 23.60 -10.02
C VAL A 44 -1.90 24.48 -9.46
N GLU A 45 -2.52 24.13 -8.32
CA GLU A 45 -3.58 24.96 -7.74
C GLU A 45 -3.06 26.31 -7.21
N LEU A 46 -1.81 26.37 -6.72
CA LEU A 46 -1.17 27.62 -6.32
C LEU A 46 -0.83 28.48 -7.54
N TYR A 47 -0.28 27.87 -8.58
CA TYR A 47 0.06 28.54 -9.83
C TYR A 47 -1.18 29.19 -10.45
N LEU A 48 -2.24 28.41 -10.67
CA LEU A 48 -3.50 28.90 -11.24
C LEU A 48 -4.22 29.93 -10.35
N ALA A 49 -3.98 29.91 -9.03
CA ALA A 49 -4.51 30.94 -8.14
C ALA A 49 -3.77 32.28 -8.26
N VAL A 50 -2.49 32.27 -8.66
CA VAL A 50 -1.66 33.47 -8.82
C VAL A 50 -1.73 34.01 -10.26
N THR A 51 -1.87 33.15 -11.26
CA THR A 51 -1.95 33.53 -12.67
C THR A 51 -3.40 33.76 -13.09
N VAL A 52 -3.89 34.98 -12.86
CA VAL A 52 -5.27 35.41 -13.19
C VAL A 52 -5.60 35.39 -14.70
N LEU A 53 -4.60 35.24 -15.57
CA LEU A 53 -4.71 35.44 -17.04
C LEU A 53 -4.36 34.19 -17.88
N GLU A 54 -4.22 33.00 -17.29
CA GLU A 54 -3.95 31.80 -18.08
C GLU A 54 -5.19 31.28 -18.82
N SER A 55 -4.96 30.76 -20.03
CA SER A 55 -6.01 30.10 -20.80
C SER A 55 -6.61 28.91 -20.04
N GLU A 56 -7.92 28.72 -20.15
CA GLU A 56 -8.64 27.62 -19.51
C GLU A 56 -8.05 26.25 -19.89
N THR A 57 -7.63 26.09 -21.16
CA THR A 57 -6.98 24.89 -21.71
C THR A 57 -5.72 24.49 -20.94
N VAL A 58 -4.84 25.46 -20.66
CA VAL A 58 -3.58 25.20 -19.92
C VAL A 58 -3.88 24.78 -18.48
N GLY A 59 -4.83 25.43 -17.83
CA GLY A 59 -5.24 25.05 -16.47
C GLY A 59 -5.83 23.64 -16.39
N VAL A 60 -6.65 23.25 -17.37
CA VAL A 60 -7.22 21.89 -17.50
C VAL A 60 -6.12 20.85 -17.72
N ALA A 61 -5.18 21.12 -18.64
CA ALA A 61 -4.07 20.22 -18.95
C ALA A 61 -3.13 20.02 -17.75
N LEU A 62 -2.74 21.10 -17.05
CA LEU A 62 -1.90 21.03 -15.86
C LEU A 62 -2.57 20.23 -14.74
N ARG A 63 -3.86 20.46 -14.49
CA ARG A 63 -4.63 19.71 -13.49
C ARG A 63 -4.71 18.23 -13.83
N PHE A 64 -4.94 17.89 -15.10
CA PHE A 64 -4.96 16.50 -15.55
C PHE A 64 -3.61 15.80 -15.36
N ALA A 65 -2.52 16.45 -15.77
CA ALA A 65 -1.16 15.91 -15.62
C ALA A 65 -0.78 15.71 -14.14
N ALA A 66 -1.19 16.63 -13.25
CA ALA A 66 -0.99 16.49 -11.81
C ALA A 66 -1.90 15.41 -11.19
N ALA A 67 -3.17 15.30 -11.62
CA ALA A 67 -4.10 14.28 -11.15
C ALA A 67 -3.66 12.87 -11.56
N SER A 68 -3.09 12.70 -12.75
CA SER A 68 -2.60 11.39 -13.22
C SER A 68 -1.38 10.88 -12.44
N LEU A 69 -0.61 11.76 -11.78
CA LEU A 69 0.44 11.33 -10.82
C LEU A 69 -0.15 10.51 -9.67
N SER A 70 -1.46 10.58 -9.41
CA SER A 70 -2.09 9.78 -8.36
C SER A 70 -2.00 8.27 -8.59
N PHE A 71 -1.75 7.82 -9.82
CA PHE A 71 -1.50 6.40 -10.07
C PHE A 71 -0.10 5.95 -9.61
N CYS A 72 0.89 6.84 -9.64
CA CYS A 72 2.29 6.50 -9.45
C CYS A 72 2.61 5.86 -8.08
N PRO A 73 2.11 6.38 -6.93
CA PRO A 73 2.39 5.77 -5.65
C PRO A 73 2.00 4.29 -5.59
N THR A 74 0.79 3.95 -6.03
CA THR A 74 0.31 2.57 -5.99
C THR A 74 0.99 1.70 -7.04
N MET A 75 1.22 2.22 -8.25
CA MET A 75 1.95 1.49 -9.30
C MET A 75 3.38 1.16 -8.87
N SER A 76 4.04 2.02 -8.10
CA SER A 76 5.38 1.75 -7.58
C SER A 76 5.44 0.56 -6.60
N VAL A 77 4.33 0.25 -5.91
CA VAL A 77 4.23 -0.92 -5.03
C VAL A 77 4.31 -2.22 -5.82
N LEU A 78 3.75 -2.25 -7.03
CA LEU A 78 3.67 -3.46 -7.86
C LEU A 78 5.04 -4.01 -8.24
N GLY A 79 6.07 -3.17 -8.28
CA GLY A 79 7.46 -3.56 -8.51
C GLY A 79 8.38 -3.40 -7.32
N ALA A 80 7.85 -3.41 -6.08
CA ALA A 80 8.64 -3.18 -4.87
C ALA A 80 9.64 -4.31 -4.52
N LYS A 81 9.87 -5.28 -5.40
CA LYS A 81 10.78 -6.42 -5.16
C LYS A 81 12.20 -6.10 -5.59
N ARG A 82 13.19 -6.27 -4.71
CA ARG A 82 14.63 -6.11 -5.04
C ARG A 82 15.14 -7.21 -5.99
N PRO A 83 16.07 -6.88 -6.91
CA PRO A 83 16.65 -5.56 -7.22
C PRO A 83 15.84 -4.75 -8.26
N GLN A 84 14.64 -5.21 -8.62
CA GLN A 84 13.82 -4.64 -9.69
C GLN A 84 13.16 -3.31 -9.28
N ASP A 85 13.16 -2.97 -8.00
CA ASP A 85 12.55 -1.77 -7.42
C ASP A 85 13.06 -0.47 -8.05
N LYS A 86 14.36 -0.37 -8.33
CA LYS A 86 14.94 0.81 -9.01
C LYS A 86 14.48 0.92 -10.47
N ALA A 87 14.62 -0.16 -11.24
CA ALA A 87 14.23 -0.20 -12.64
C ALA A 87 12.72 0.04 -12.82
N TRP A 88 11.91 -0.46 -11.89
CA TRP A 88 10.46 -0.30 -11.90
C TRP A 88 10.02 1.17 -11.82
N ASN A 89 10.76 2.03 -11.12
CA ASN A 89 10.42 3.46 -11.07
C ASN A 89 10.51 4.14 -12.44
N PHE A 90 11.37 3.65 -13.35
CA PHE A 90 11.37 4.11 -14.74
C PHE A 90 10.12 3.70 -15.49
N ILE A 91 9.57 2.50 -15.21
CA ILE A 91 8.29 2.04 -15.79
C ILE A 91 7.13 2.87 -15.25
N VAL A 92 7.14 3.23 -13.97
CA VAL A 92 6.11 4.10 -13.37
C VAL A 92 6.19 5.51 -13.97
N LEU A 93 7.39 6.05 -14.13
CA LEU A 93 7.60 7.35 -14.77
C LEU A 93 7.16 7.34 -16.23
N SER A 94 7.52 6.31 -17.00
CA SER A 94 7.11 6.20 -18.40
C SER A 94 5.59 6.04 -18.55
N LEU A 95 4.95 5.27 -17.66
CA LEU A 95 3.50 5.19 -17.58
C LEU A 95 2.89 6.58 -17.35
N TRP A 96 3.41 7.36 -16.40
CA TRP A 96 2.92 8.71 -16.16
C TRP A 96 3.08 9.61 -17.38
N VAL A 97 4.24 9.59 -18.04
CA VAL A 97 4.48 10.37 -19.27
C VAL A 97 3.46 10.01 -20.35
N VAL A 98 3.20 8.72 -20.56
CA VAL A 98 2.20 8.25 -21.55
C VAL A 98 0.79 8.71 -21.18
N VAL A 99 0.44 8.65 -19.89
CA VAL A 99 -0.88 9.10 -19.41
C VAL A 99 -1.02 10.62 -19.49
N ALA A 100 0.05 11.38 -19.24
CA ALA A 100 0.08 12.84 -19.27
C ALA A 100 0.24 13.42 -20.69
N LEU A 101 0.57 12.59 -21.68
CA LEU A 101 0.75 13.01 -23.08
C LEU A 101 -0.41 13.86 -23.65
N PRO A 102 -1.71 13.54 -23.42
CA PRO A 102 -2.81 14.37 -23.91
C PRO A 102 -2.78 15.81 -23.39
N ALA A 103 -2.30 16.01 -22.15
CA ALA A 103 -2.13 17.36 -21.62
C ALA A 103 -0.99 18.11 -22.29
N LEU A 104 0.11 17.42 -22.64
CA LEU A 104 1.19 18.02 -23.40
C LEU A 104 0.73 18.40 -24.81
N GLU A 105 -0.03 17.52 -25.48
CA GLU A 105 -0.63 17.75 -26.80
C GLU A 105 -1.57 18.96 -26.78
N ALA A 106 -2.40 19.10 -25.74
CA ALA A 106 -3.33 20.22 -25.59
C ALA A 106 -2.60 21.58 -25.46
N VAL A 107 -1.52 21.63 -24.66
CA VAL A 107 -0.77 22.88 -24.45
C VAL A 107 0.10 23.25 -25.65
N THR A 108 0.62 22.27 -26.40
CA THR A 108 1.61 22.52 -27.48
C THR A 108 1.00 22.62 -28.87
N LEU A 109 -0.02 21.82 -29.19
CA LEU A 109 -0.53 21.66 -30.55
C LEU A 109 -1.94 22.24 -30.74
N HIS A 110 -2.75 22.28 -29.68
CA HIS A 110 -4.17 22.59 -29.76
C HIS A 110 -4.62 23.62 -28.72
N MET A 111 -3.90 24.76 -28.61
CA MET A 111 -4.20 25.79 -27.59
C MET A 111 -5.66 26.29 -27.63
N ASP A 112 -6.29 26.27 -28.80
CA ASP A 112 -7.66 26.76 -29.03
C ASP A 112 -8.75 25.67 -28.98
N GLN A 113 -8.40 24.39 -28.76
CA GLN A 113 -9.38 23.31 -28.65
C GLN A 113 -9.48 22.76 -27.23
N PRO A 114 -10.69 22.37 -26.78
CA PRO A 114 -10.85 21.72 -25.49
C PRO A 114 -10.09 20.40 -25.48
N MET A 115 -9.45 20.08 -24.35
CA MET A 115 -8.72 18.83 -24.20
C MET A 115 -9.70 17.65 -24.16
N GLU A 116 -9.74 16.87 -25.24
CA GLU A 116 -10.55 15.65 -25.32
C GLU A 116 -9.69 14.40 -25.16
N LEU A 117 -10.18 13.45 -24.35
CA LEU A 117 -9.59 12.12 -24.24
C LEU A 117 -10.35 11.13 -25.11
N SER A 118 -9.60 10.28 -25.83
CA SER A 118 -10.21 9.17 -26.54
C SER A 118 -10.85 8.18 -25.57
N THR A 119 -11.93 7.51 -26.02
CA THR A 119 -12.66 6.51 -25.23
C THR A 119 -11.74 5.44 -24.63
N ALA A 120 -10.75 4.98 -25.40
CA ALA A 120 -9.77 4.00 -24.93
C ALA A 120 -8.92 4.52 -23.77
N ARG A 121 -8.45 5.78 -23.83
CA ARG A 121 -7.66 6.41 -22.75
C ARG A 121 -8.51 6.57 -21.49
N SER A 122 -9.78 6.96 -21.62
CA SER A 122 -10.71 7.07 -20.48
C SER A 122 -10.92 5.73 -19.77
N TRP A 123 -11.15 4.65 -20.52
CA TRP A 123 -11.24 3.30 -19.93
C TRP A 123 -9.93 2.85 -19.30
N PHE A 124 -8.80 3.18 -19.91
CA PHE A 124 -7.49 2.89 -19.33
C PHE A 124 -7.31 3.57 -17.96
N LEU A 125 -7.69 4.84 -17.81
CA LEU A 125 -7.69 5.54 -16.51
C LEU A 125 -8.56 4.84 -15.47
N LEU A 126 -9.77 4.41 -15.84
CA LEU A 126 -10.66 3.68 -14.95
C LEU A 126 -10.03 2.35 -14.49
N VAL A 127 -9.39 1.61 -15.40
CA VAL A 127 -8.65 0.39 -15.06
C VAL A 127 -7.54 0.69 -14.06
N LEU A 128 -6.78 1.79 -14.23
CA LEU A 128 -5.75 2.16 -13.26
C LEU A 128 -6.32 2.46 -11.87
N VAL A 129 -7.47 3.15 -11.78
CA VAL A 129 -8.18 3.37 -10.49
C VAL A 129 -8.55 2.02 -9.87
N VAL A 130 -9.14 1.11 -10.65
CA VAL A 130 -9.56 -0.21 -10.16
C VAL A 130 -8.37 -1.04 -9.69
N VAL A 131 -7.26 -1.05 -10.44
CA VAL A 131 -6.01 -1.74 -10.03
C VAL A 131 -5.48 -1.18 -8.71
N CYS A 132 -5.51 0.15 -8.54
CA CYS A 132 -5.09 0.78 -7.29
C CYS A 132 -5.97 0.33 -6.10
N LEU A 133 -7.28 0.33 -6.29
CA LEU A 133 -8.24 -0.10 -5.28
C LEU A 133 -8.10 -1.60 -4.95
N ALA A 134 -8.11 -2.45 -5.97
CA ALA A 134 -8.07 -3.91 -5.83
C ALA A 134 -6.82 -4.38 -5.07
N ASN A 135 -5.68 -3.71 -5.25
CA ASN A 135 -4.46 -4.07 -4.53
C ASN A 135 -4.60 -3.94 -3.01
N ARG A 136 -5.45 -3.05 -2.49
CA ARG A 136 -5.62 -2.82 -1.04
C ARG A 136 -6.98 -3.28 -0.50
N LEU A 137 -7.93 -3.64 -1.36
CA LEU A 137 -9.29 -4.02 -0.97
C LEU A 137 -9.31 -5.30 -0.11
N GLY A 138 -8.44 -6.27 -0.41
CA GLY A 138 -8.32 -7.53 0.34
C GLY A 138 -7.59 -7.41 1.68
N THR A 139 -7.08 -6.23 2.04
CA THR A 139 -6.27 -6.02 3.25
C THR A 139 -7.01 -5.16 4.27
N ARG A 140 -6.45 -5.00 5.47
CA ARG A 140 -7.03 -4.07 6.47
C ARG A 140 -6.96 -2.61 6.02
N GLY A 141 -6.24 -2.30 4.95
CA GLY A 141 -6.14 -0.98 4.33
C GLY A 141 -7.31 -0.60 3.41
N ALA A 142 -8.37 -1.42 3.31
CA ALA A 142 -9.49 -1.20 2.40
C ALA A 142 -10.14 0.18 2.52
N TRP A 143 -10.36 0.69 3.74
CA TRP A 143 -10.94 2.01 3.95
C TRP A 143 -10.08 3.14 3.39
N ALA A 144 -8.76 3.08 3.61
CA ALA A 144 -7.85 4.05 3.03
C ALA A 144 -7.87 3.98 1.49
N ALA A 145 -7.98 2.78 0.93
CA ALA A 145 -8.05 2.58 -0.51
C ALA A 145 -9.35 3.10 -1.13
N LEU A 146 -10.48 2.93 -0.46
CA LEU A 146 -11.78 3.48 -0.90
C LEU A 146 -11.75 5.01 -0.89
N VAL A 147 -11.23 5.61 0.17
CA VAL A 147 -11.08 7.08 0.27
C VAL A 147 -10.11 7.59 -0.80
N PHE A 148 -9.00 6.88 -1.02
CA PHE A 148 -8.03 7.21 -2.08
C PHE A 148 -8.67 7.15 -3.47
N ALA A 149 -9.35 6.05 -3.80
CA ALA A 149 -10.04 5.87 -5.07
C ALA A 149 -11.13 6.93 -5.29
N GLY A 150 -11.88 7.29 -4.24
CA GLY A 150 -12.84 8.39 -4.28
C GLY A 150 -12.16 9.73 -4.61
N GLY A 151 -11.00 10.01 -4.03
CA GLY A 151 -10.19 11.17 -4.38
C GLY A 151 -9.72 11.15 -5.84
N GLN A 152 -9.25 10.01 -6.35
CA GLN A 152 -8.84 9.86 -7.75
C GLN A 152 -10.01 10.08 -8.72
N VAL A 153 -11.17 9.48 -8.42
CA VAL A 153 -12.38 9.66 -9.23
C VAL A 153 -12.80 11.12 -9.24
N LEU A 154 -12.77 11.82 -8.10
CA LEU A 154 -13.17 13.22 -8.04
C LEU A 154 -12.21 14.15 -8.80
N LEU A 155 -10.90 13.82 -8.83
CA LEU A 155 -9.91 14.55 -9.64
C LEU A 155 -10.06 14.29 -11.15
N LEU A 156 -10.47 13.08 -11.53
CA LEU A 156 -10.47 12.61 -12.91
C LEU A 156 -11.87 12.47 -13.51
N VAL A 157 -12.93 12.86 -12.80
CA VAL A 157 -14.32 12.65 -13.21
C VAL A 157 -14.65 13.10 -14.63
N PRO A 158 -14.12 14.24 -15.15
CA PRO A 158 -14.42 14.67 -16.51
C PRO A 158 -13.83 13.74 -17.58
N TYR A 159 -12.82 12.94 -17.22
CA TYR A 159 -12.04 12.09 -18.13
C TYR A 159 -12.38 10.61 -18.02
N LEU A 160 -13.23 10.23 -17.07
CA LEU A 160 -13.64 8.85 -16.86
C LEU A 160 -14.87 8.51 -17.72
N PRO A 161 -15.01 7.26 -18.19
CA PRO A 161 -16.08 6.83 -19.10
C PRO A 161 -17.43 6.61 -18.38
N LEU A 162 -17.63 7.25 -17.22
CA LEU A 162 -18.77 7.00 -16.33
C LEU A 162 -20.03 7.78 -16.73
N GLY A 163 -19.94 8.70 -17.70
CA GLY A 163 -21.07 9.53 -18.13
C GLY A 163 -21.58 10.52 -17.08
N VAL A 164 -20.87 10.64 -15.94
CA VAL A 164 -21.24 11.53 -14.82
C VAL A 164 -20.53 12.88 -14.83
N GLY A 165 -19.56 13.08 -15.73
CA GLY A 165 -18.76 14.31 -15.81
C GLY A 165 -19.57 15.59 -16.09
N GLY A 166 -20.75 15.46 -16.71
CA GLY A 166 -21.68 16.57 -16.91
C GLY A 166 -22.55 16.91 -15.69
N TYR A 167 -22.67 15.99 -14.72
CA TYR A 167 -23.51 16.16 -13.51
C TYR A 167 -22.69 16.52 -12.27
N LEU A 168 -21.44 16.07 -12.22
CA LEU A 168 -20.51 16.38 -11.13
C LEU A 168 -19.56 17.47 -11.61
N ALA A 169 -19.73 18.69 -11.08
CA ALA A 169 -18.74 19.74 -11.29
C ALA A 169 -17.36 19.23 -10.80
N PRO A 170 -16.29 19.39 -11.60
CA PRO A 170 -14.96 19.01 -11.17
C PRO A 170 -14.65 19.70 -9.84
N TRP A 171 -14.28 18.92 -8.82
CA TRP A 171 -13.90 19.47 -7.51
C TRP A 171 -12.45 19.10 -7.17
N PRO A 172 -11.45 19.71 -7.83
CA PRO A 172 -10.04 19.35 -7.66
C PRO A 172 -9.58 19.43 -6.20
N THR A 173 -10.07 20.45 -5.49
CA THR A 173 -9.77 20.64 -4.06
C THR A 173 -10.41 19.56 -3.19
N GLY A 174 -11.63 19.12 -3.49
CA GLY A 174 -12.27 17.99 -2.82
C GLY A 174 -11.49 16.69 -3.05
N GLY A 175 -11.02 16.46 -4.28
CA GLY A 175 -10.18 15.32 -4.63
C GLY A 175 -8.88 15.31 -3.83
N LEU A 176 -8.18 16.45 -3.76
CA LEU A 176 -6.97 16.62 -2.94
C LEU A 176 -7.23 16.34 -1.45
N VAL A 177 -8.34 16.84 -0.89
CA VAL A 177 -8.71 16.60 0.50
C VAL A 177 -8.92 15.11 0.77
N LEU A 178 -9.62 14.39 -0.12
CA LEU A 178 -9.80 12.94 0.00
C LEU A 178 -8.48 12.19 -0.11
N LEU A 179 -7.58 12.58 -1.03
CA LEU A 179 -6.25 11.98 -1.12
C LEU A 179 -5.45 12.15 0.18
N VAL A 180 -5.44 13.34 0.78
CA VAL A 180 -4.77 13.58 2.07
C VAL A 180 -5.45 12.81 3.21
N ALA A 181 -6.79 12.79 3.24
CA ALA A 181 -7.56 12.02 4.22
C ALA A 181 -7.24 10.52 4.13
N SER A 182 -7.01 9.98 2.93
CA SER A 182 -6.64 8.57 2.75
C SER A 182 -5.32 8.21 3.45
N VAL A 183 -4.33 9.11 3.44
CA VAL A 183 -3.07 8.94 4.19
C VAL A 183 -3.35 8.98 5.70
N GLY A 184 -4.23 9.88 6.14
CA GLY A 184 -4.68 9.96 7.53
C GLY A 184 -5.33 8.66 8.01
N VAL A 185 -6.26 8.10 7.22
CA VAL A 185 -6.93 6.82 7.50
C VAL A 185 -5.92 5.67 7.54
N ASP A 186 -4.95 5.64 6.63
CA ASP A 186 -3.91 4.58 6.63
C ASP A 186 -2.98 4.70 7.86
N VAL A 187 -2.56 5.92 8.22
CA VAL A 187 -1.74 6.18 9.41
C VAL A 187 -2.50 5.84 10.69
N ALA A 188 -3.75 6.26 10.84
CA ALA A 188 -4.58 5.94 12.00
C ALA A 188 -4.81 4.43 12.12
N GLY A 189 -5.23 3.79 11.02
CA GLY A 189 -5.47 2.36 10.98
C GLY A 189 -4.22 1.52 11.27
N SER A 190 -3.04 1.95 10.79
CA SER A 190 -1.78 1.26 11.09
C SER A 190 -1.36 1.29 12.55
N ARG A 191 -1.77 2.33 13.31
CA ARG A 191 -1.52 2.39 14.75
C ARG A 191 -2.37 1.36 15.49
N TRP A 192 -3.65 1.27 15.16
CA TRP A 192 -4.55 0.29 15.75
C TRP A 192 -4.14 -1.14 15.40
N ARG A 193 -3.68 -1.37 14.17
CA ARG A 193 -3.24 -2.69 13.70
C ARG A 193 -2.04 -3.28 14.44
N ARG A 194 -1.20 -2.45 15.08
CA ARG A 194 0.03 -2.89 15.77
C ARG A 194 -0.22 -3.50 17.15
N GLN A 195 -1.44 -3.39 17.69
CA GLN A 195 -1.70 -3.78 19.08
C GLN A 195 -1.97 -5.28 19.29
N ASP A 196 -2.23 -6.06 18.22
CA ASP A 196 -3.00 -7.29 18.42
C ASP A 196 -2.31 -8.65 18.28
N ARG A 197 -1.05 -8.79 17.84
CA ARG A 197 -0.41 -10.11 17.70
C ARG A 197 1.12 -10.01 17.80
N HIS A 198 1.77 -11.05 18.32
CA HIS A 198 3.21 -11.27 18.24
C HIS A 198 3.52 -12.53 17.40
N GLY A 199 4.69 -12.58 16.75
CA GLY A 199 5.16 -13.76 16.02
C GLY A 199 4.79 -13.83 14.54
N TRP A 200 4.74 -15.05 13.99
CA TRP A 200 4.61 -15.31 12.56
C TRP A 200 3.35 -14.71 11.91
N ASP A 201 2.23 -14.74 12.61
CA ASP A 201 0.97 -14.15 12.14
C ASP A 201 1.05 -12.62 12.05
N GLN A 202 1.74 -11.97 12.99
CA GLN A 202 1.96 -10.53 12.95
C GLN A 202 2.82 -10.15 11.74
N LEU A 203 3.94 -10.86 11.56
CA LEU A 203 4.85 -10.65 10.43
C LEU A 203 4.10 -10.75 9.10
N TRP A 204 3.28 -11.79 8.93
CA TRP A 204 2.48 -12.02 7.74
C TRP A 204 1.45 -10.90 7.49
N LEU A 205 0.64 -10.58 8.50
CA LEU A 205 -0.42 -9.58 8.37
C LEU A 205 0.15 -8.19 8.09
N GLU A 206 1.26 -7.82 8.74
CA GLU A 206 1.92 -6.54 8.48
C GLU A 206 2.52 -6.49 7.08
N PHE A 207 3.15 -7.57 6.60
CA PHE A 207 3.65 -7.64 5.22
C PHE A 207 2.51 -7.48 4.21
N ARG A 208 1.44 -8.27 4.37
CA ARG A 208 0.25 -8.26 3.51
C ARG A 208 -0.41 -6.88 3.46
N ASP A 209 -0.62 -6.26 4.61
CA ASP A 209 -1.28 -4.95 4.68
C ASP A 209 -0.39 -3.83 4.10
N THR A 210 0.94 -3.98 4.17
CA THR A 210 1.91 -3.01 3.67
C THR A 210 2.07 -3.07 2.14
N PHE A 211 2.27 -4.27 1.58
CA PHE A 211 2.55 -4.48 0.15
C PHE A 211 1.28 -4.73 -0.69
N GLY A 212 0.16 -5.00 -0.05
CA GLY A 212 -1.11 -5.25 -0.72
C GLY A 212 -1.30 -6.68 -1.18
N THR A 213 -2.44 -6.89 -1.83
CA THR A 213 -3.02 -8.19 -2.15
C THR A 213 -2.17 -8.96 -3.15
N LEU A 214 -1.67 -8.28 -4.19
CA LEU A 214 -0.93 -8.93 -5.27
C LEU A 214 0.40 -9.55 -4.79
N TRP A 215 1.14 -8.84 -3.94
CA TRP A 215 2.38 -9.38 -3.38
C TRP A 215 2.12 -10.41 -2.29
N ALA A 216 1.09 -10.20 -1.48
CA ALA A 216 0.69 -11.18 -0.47
C ALA A 216 0.37 -12.53 -1.12
N LEU A 217 -0.49 -12.58 -2.14
CA LEU A 217 -0.83 -13.83 -2.82
C LEU A 217 0.41 -14.54 -3.35
N ARG A 218 1.30 -13.83 -4.05
CA ARG A 218 2.56 -14.42 -4.58
C ARG A 218 3.48 -14.97 -3.50
N VAL A 219 3.52 -14.33 -2.32
CA VAL A 219 4.35 -14.82 -1.20
C VAL A 219 3.68 -16.02 -0.54
N ALA A 220 2.36 -15.99 -0.32
CA ALA A 220 1.60 -17.12 0.21
C ALA A 220 1.72 -18.36 -0.67
N GLU A 221 1.58 -18.21 -1.99
CA GLU A 221 1.76 -19.30 -2.95
C GLU A 221 3.15 -19.94 -2.83
N ARG A 222 4.21 -19.13 -2.72
CA ARG A 222 5.59 -19.63 -2.60
C ARG A 222 5.84 -20.34 -1.27
N ILE A 223 5.28 -19.83 -0.17
CA ILE A 223 5.42 -20.45 1.14
C ILE A 223 4.64 -21.78 1.16
N ASN A 224 3.41 -21.80 0.66
CA ASN A 224 2.60 -23.02 0.60
C ASN A 224 3.18 -24.08 -0.34
N ALA A 225 3.81 -23.67 -1.45
CA ALA A 225 4.52 -24.60 -2.33
C ALA A 225 5.75 -25.21 -1.62
N ALA A 226 6.48 -24.42 -0.83
CA ALA A 226 7.58 -24.95 -0.03
C ALA A 226 7.10 -25.92 1.06
N ALA A 227 5.98 -25.58 1.73
CA ALA A 227 5.34 -26.45 2.71
C ALA A 227 4.96 -27.81 2.11
N ALA A 228 4.37 -27.82 0.92
CA ALA A 228 4.01 -29.06 0.23
C ALA A 228 5.23 -29.91 -0.20
N ILE A 229 6.34 -29.27 -0.60
CA ILE A 229 7.56 -29.99 -1.02
C ILE A 229 8.28 -30.60 0.19
N CYS A 230 8.29 -29.88 1.31
CA CYS A 230 8.97 -30.31 2.53
C CYS A 230 8.07 -31.07 3.50
N ASP A 231 6.85 -31.42 3.07
CA ASP A 231 5.84 -32.15 3.84
C ASP A 231 5.55 -31.53 5.21
N TRP A 232 5.43 -30.20 5.24
CA TRP A 232 5.06 -29.50 6.47
C TRP A 232 3.56 -29.57 6.68
N ASP A 233 3.12 -29.96 7.88
CA ASP A 233 1.71 -29.96 8.33
C ASP A 233 1.13 -28.54 8.53
N LEU A 234 1.54 -27.57 7.70
CA LEU A 234 1.19 -26.18 7.88
C LEU A 234 0.96 -25.45 6.57
N ARG A 235 -0.03 -24.57 6.60
CA ARG A 235 -0.49 -23.78 5.47
C ARG A 235 -0.59 -22.32 5.87
N LEU A 236 -0.03 -21.44 5.05
CA LEU A 236 -0.25 -20.01 5.14
C LEU A 236 -1.58 -19.65 4.52
N THR A 237 -2.52 -19.26 5.37
CA THR A 237 -3.83 -18.74 4.98
C THR A 237 -3.80 -17.21 4.85
N TRP A 238 -4.88 -16.61 4.33
CA TRP A 238 -4.99 -15.16 4.31
C TRP A 238 -4.88 -14.51 5.69
N ARG A 239 -5.27 -15.23 6.76
CA ARG A 239 -5.31 -14.73 8.15
C ARG A 239 -4.06 -15.05 8.97
N GLY A 240 -3.16 -15.91 8.48
CA GLY A 240 -2.02 -16.41 9.25
C GLY A 240 -1.68 -17.87 8.95
N PHE A 241 -0.69 -18.40 9.67
CA PHE A 241 -0.28 -19.81 9.60
C PHE A 241 -1.27 -20.71 10.34
N ARG A 242 -1.62 -21.86 9.76
CA ARG A 242 -2.56 -22.85 10.34
C ARG A 242 -2.07 -24.26 10.06
N VAL A 243 -2.44 -25.22 10.91
CA VAL A 243 -2.15 -26.65 10.70
C VAL A 243 -3.03 -27.18 9.58
N ALA A 244 -2.46 -27.98 8.67
CA ALA A 244 -3.13 -28.43 7.45
C ALA A 244 -4.34 -29.36 7.71
N GLU A 245 -4.36 -30.08 8.84
CA GLU A 245 -5.35 -31.12 9.16
C GLU A 245 -6.54 -30.64 10.02
N GLN A 246 -6.49 -29.42 10.58
CA GLN A 246 -7.61 -28.85 11.36
C GLN A 246 -8.34 -27.75 10.58
N ASP A 247 -9.35 -28.15 9.80
CA ASP A 247 -10.51 -27.31 9.43
C ASP A 247 -11.47 -27.11 10.65
N ALA A 248 -10.93 -27.14 11.87
CA ALA A 248 -11.70 -26.98 13.09
C ALA A 248 -11.94 -25.49 13.41
N THR A 249 -13.10 -25.23 13.98
CA THR A 249 -13.69 -23.92 14.29
C THR A 249 -12.74 -22.84 14.85
N PRO A 250 -13.03 -21.54 14.63
CA PRO A 250 -12.10 -20.42 14.83
C PRO A 250 -11.79 -20.03 16.29
N SER A 251 -11.90 -20.94 17.26
CA SER A 251 -12.01 -20.57 18.68
C SER A 251 -10.74 -20.72 19.52
N GLU A 252 -9.70 -21.42 19.08
CA GLU A 252 -8.47 -21.51 19.86
C GLU A 252 -7.28 -21.16 18.99
N ALA A 253 -6.65 -20.03 19.32
CA ALA A 253 -5.31 -19.71 18.88
C ALA A 253 -4.34 -20.62 19.63
N THR A 254 -4.43 -21.93 19.40
CA THR A 254 -3.46 -22.88 19.90
C THR A 254 -2.17 -22.57 19.16
N ALA A 255 -1.17 -22.11 19.90
CA ALA A 255 0.19 -22.00 19.40
C ALA A 255 0.51 -23.34 18.73
N VAL A 256 0.70 -23.35 17.41
CA VAL A 256 1.11 -24.55 16.69
C VAL A 256 2.40 -25.02 17.36
N PRO A 257 2.46 -26.23 17.94
CA PRO A 257 3.70 -26.74 18.51
C PRO A 257 4.69 -26.88 17.35
N TRP A 258 5.68 -26.01 17.29
CA TRP A 258 6.68 -26.06 16.24
C TRP A 258 7.71 -27.11 16.63
N ASP A 259 7.93 -28.12 15.77
CA ASP A 259 9.21 -28.81 15.82
C ASP A 259 10.32 -27.81 15.46
N ALA A 260 11.38 -27.76 16.26
CA ALA A 260 12.48 -26.80 16.13
C ALA A 260 13.13 -26.83 14.73
N ALA A 261 13.17 -28.01 14.10
CA ALA A 261 13.68 -28.15 12.73
C ALA A 261 12.75 -27.52 11.69
N THR A 262 11.44 -27.69 11.86
CA THR A 262 10.41 -27.10 11.00
C THR A 262 10.37 -25.58 11.15
N GLU A 263 10.45 -25.07 12.38
CA GLU A 263 10.51 -23.63 12.65
C GLU A 263 11.73 -22.98 11.99
N GLN A 264 12.91 -23.59 12.13
CA GLN A 264 14.15 -23.05 11.56
C GLN A 264 14.11 -23.02 10.02
N THR A 265 13.50 -24.03 9.40
CA THR A 265 13.40 -24.12 7.94
C THR A 265 12.35 -23.14 7.41
N LEU A 266 11.19 -23.02 8.09
CA LEU A 266 10.19 -22.00 7.78
C LEU A 266 10.76 -20.61 7.95
N ARG A 267 11.52 -20.37 9.02
CA ARG A 267 12.18 -19.10 9.29
C ARG A 267 13.12 -18.74 8.16
N THR A 268 13.99 -19.66 7.79
CA THR A 268 14.95 -19.47 6.70
C THR A 268 14.22 -19.16 5.39
N THR A 269 13.17 -19.91 5.06
CA THR A 269 12.40 -19.76 3.82
C THR A 269 11.66 -18.42 3.77
N THR A 270 10.91 -18.10 4.83
CA THR A 270 10.12 -16.88 4.94
C THR A 270 11.02 -15.65 4.97
N VAL A 271 12.09 -15.66 5.76
CA VAL A 271 13.08 -14.57 5.81
C VAL A 271 13.71 -14.38 4.43
N ASN A 272 14.13 -15.43 3.74
CA ASN A 272 14.74 -15.31 2.42
C ASN A 272 13.79 -14.73 1.36
N LEU A 273 12.50 -15.06 1.43
CA LEU A 273 11.48 -14.47 0.56
C LEU A 273 11.24 -12.99 0.90
N LEU A 274 11.04 -12.67 2.18
CA LEU A 274 10.69 -11.33 2.64
C LEU A 274 11.85 -10.34 2.54
N ARG A 275 13.12 -10.79 2.64
CA ARG A 275 14.31 -9.92 2.50
C ARG A 275 14.38 -9.18 1.15
N ARG A 276 13.65 -9.64 0.14
CA ARG A 276 13.51 -8.93 -1.14
C ARG A 276 12.62 -7.69 -1.06
N PHE A 277 11.87 -7.53 0.02
CA PHE A 277 10.91 -6.46 0.26
C PHE A 277 11.22 -5.64 1.52
N VAL A 278 11.75 -6.29 2.55
CA VAL A 278 12.01 -5.68 3.85
C VAL A 278 13.44 -5.93 4.33
N THR A 279 13.92 -5.13 5.26
CA THR A 279 15.23 -5.33 5.90
C THR A 279 15.15 -6.38 7.00
N ARG A 280 16.30 -6.85 7.47
CA ARG A 280 16.35 -7.90 8.49
C ARG A 280 15.84 -7.38 9.84
N GLU A 281 16.17 -6.14 10.18
CA GLU A 281 15.73 -5.45 11.39
C GLU A 281 14.19 -5.32 11.42
N TRP A 282 13.56 -5.15 10.25
CA TRP A 282 12.10 -5.11 10.15
C TRP A 282 11.49 -6.47 10.50
N ILE A 283 12.10 -7.58 10.09
CA ILE A 283 11.62 -8.93 10.40
C ILE A 283 11.86 -9.28 11.87
N ASP A 284 13.08 -9.03 12.36
CA ASP A 284 13.49 -9.38 13.72
C ASP A 284 12.70 -8.59 14.78
N ALA A 285 12.25 -7.37 14.48
CA ALA A 285 11.39 -6.59 15.38
C ALA A 285 9.96 -7.16 15.56
N ARG A 286 9.58 -8.20 14.80
CA ARG A 286 8.23 -8.79 14.79
C ARG A 286 8.21 -10.28 15.15
N LEU A 287 9.36 -10.94 15.05
CA LEU A 287 9.53 -12.31 15.49
C LEU A 287 10.02 -12.31 16.94
N PRO A 288 9.54 -13.21 17.80
CA PRO A 288 10.13 -13.41 19.11
C PRO A 288 11.62 -13.78 18.95
N VAL A 289 12.47 -13.22 19.81
CA VAL A 289 13.87 -13.64 19.87
C VAL A 289 13.84 -15.05 20.47
N ALA A 290 14.52 -16.03 19.84
CA ALA A 290 14.55 -17.42 20.32
C ALA A 290 14.94 -17.57 21.81
N ARG A 291 15.61 -16.57 22.39
CA ARG A 291 15.93 -16.50 23.83
C ARG A 291 14.71 -16.35 24.74
N ASP A 292 13.64 -15.70 24.26
CA ASP A 292 12.44 -15.48 25.07
C ASP A 292 11.63 -16.78 25.21
N LEU A 293 11.66 -17.65 24.19
CA LEU A 293 11.03 -18.97 24.23
C LEU A 293 11.76 -19.91 25.20
N GLU A 294 13.09 -19.90 25.25
CA GLU A 294 13.86 -20.69 26.22
C GLU A 294 13.61 -20.22 27.66
N ALA A 295 13.53 -18.90 27.90
CA ALA A 295 13.27 -18.33 29.22
C ALA A 295 11.83 -18.59 29.70
N GLU A 296 10.84 -18.51 28.81
CA GLU A 296 9.42 -18.76 29.13
C GLU A 296 9.14 -20.26 29.34
N THR A 297 9.82 -21.13 28.58
CA THR A 297 9.79 -22.59 28.78
C THR A 297 10.44 -22.98 30.11
N GLN A 298 11.61 -22.41 30.45
CA GLN A 298 12.27 -22.63 31.74
C GLN A 298 11.45 -22.11 32.93
N ALA A 299 10.76 -20.96 32.79
CA ALA A 299 9.88 -20.42 33.82
C ALA A 299 8.61 -21.28 34.03
N THR A 300 8.10 -21.88 32.96
CA THR A 300 6.94 -22.78 33.01
C THR A 300 7.30 -24.15 33.57
N GLU A 301 8.46 -24.71 33.22
CA GLU A 301 8.98 -25.97 33.80
C GLU A 301 9.31 -25.83 35.29
N THR A 302 9.93 -24.70 35.69
CA THR A 302 10.21 -24.45 37.12
C THR A 302 8.93 -24.24 37.93
N SER A 303 7.90 -23.57 37.40
CA SER A 303 6.59 -23.48 38.08
C SER A 303 5.85 -24.81 38.13
N GLY A 304 5.97 -25.67 37.10
CA GLY A 304 5.39 -27.01 37.10
C GLY A 304 6.04 -27.96 38.10
N LEU A 305 7.36 -27.84 38.32
CA LEU A 305 8.09 -28.61 39.31
C LEU A 305 7.72 -28.26 40.77
N PHE A 306 7.34 -27.01 41.05
CA PHE A 306 6.92 -26.60 42.41
C PHE A 306 5.48 -26.99 42.79
N HIS A 307 4.67 -27.51 41.86
CA HIS A 307 3.31 -27.98 42.13
C HIS A 307 3.18 -29.51 42.24
N GLY A 308 4.25 -30.27 41.97
CA GLY A 308 4.27 -31.73 42.04
C GLY A 308 4.70 -32.33 43.39
N GLU A 309 5.09 -31.51 44.38
CA GLU A 309 5.56 -31.99 45.70
C GLU A 309 4.52 -31.85 46.83
N GLN A 310 3.23 -31.65 46.51
CA GLN A 310 2.15 -31.65 47.49
C GLN A 310 1.04 -32.64 47.13
N GLU A 311 1.37 -33.94 47.05
CA GLU A 311 0.43 -35.04 47.32
C GLU A 311 1.12 -36.14 48.15
#